data_AF-A0A3D5RUL0-F1
#
_entry.id   AF-A0A3D5RUL0-F1
#
_cell.length_a   1.000
_cell.length_b   1.000
_cell.length_c   1.000
_cell.angle_alpha   90.00
_cell.angle_beta   90.00
_cell.angle_gamma   90.00
#
_symmetry.space_group_name_H-M   'P 1'
#
loop_
_entity.id
_entity.type
_entity.pdbx_description
1 polymer ?
#
loop_
_entity_poly.entity_id
_entity_poly.type
_entity_poly.pdbx_seq_one_letter_code
_entity_poly.pdbx_strand_id
1 'polypeptide(L)' 'MRQIFLSLLLVGLFYSSIAQNWQPLFNGKDLTGWESRGGKAPYVVEDGVIVGTAVLNTPN' A
#
# COMPACT_ATOMS: atom_id res chain seq x y z
N MET A 1 7.32 -24.25 -35.48
CA MET A 1 6.05 -24.56 -34.79
C MET A 1 6.25 -24.72 -33.28
N ARG A 2 6.97 -25.75 -32.77
CA ARG A 2 7.19 -25.98 -31.33
C ARG A 2 7.81 -24.79 -30.56
N GLN A 3 8.85 -24.18 -31.14
CA GLN A 3 9.54 -23.04 -30.50
C GLN A 3 8.65 -21.81 -30.40
N ILE A 4 7.87 -21.50 -31.45
CA ILE A 4 6.93 -20.37 -31.47
C ILE A 4 5.83 -20.57 -30.41
N PHE A 5 5.35 -21.81 -30.26
CA PHE A 5 4.35 -22.16 -29.25
C PHE A 5 4.88 -22.00 -27.82
N LEU A 6 6.12 -22.43 -27.57
CA LEU A 6 6.83 -22.23 -26.29
C LEU A 6 7.06 -20.74 -25.99
N SER A 7 7.42 -19.95 -26.99
CA SER A 7 7.60 -18.50 -26.83
C SER A 7 6.28 -17.79 -26.50
N LEU A 8 5.17 -18.15 -27.16
CA LEU A 8 3.85 -17.60 -26.88
C LEU A 8 3.34 -17.97 -25.48
N LEU A 9 3.59 -19.21 -25.04
CA LEU A 9 3.26 -19.66 -23.68
C LEU A 9 4.03 -18.88 -22.62
N LEU A 10 5.33 -18.64 -22.84
CA LEU A 10 6.16 -17.86 -21.90
C LEU A 10 5.62 -16.44 -21.76
N VAL A 11 5.32 -15.77 -22.87
CA VAL A 11 4.81 -14.39 -22.88
C VAL A 11 3.49 -14.29 -22.12
N GLY A 12 2.56 -15.24 -22.30
CA GLY A 12 1.29 -15.26 -21.56
C GLY A 12 1.45 -15.39 -20.04
N LEU A 13 2.46 -16.11 -19.57
CA LEU A 13 2.74 -16.26 -18.13
C LEU A 13 3.30 -14.98 -17.49
N PHE A 14 4.00 -14.13 -18.25
CA PHE A 14 4.51 -12.84 -17.78
C PHE A 14 3.43 -11.74 -17.69
N TYR A 15 2.35 -11.81 -18.48
CA TYR A 15 1.26 -10.84 -18.36
C TYR A 15 0.48 -11.00 -17.05
N SER A 16 0.31 -12.24 -16.58
CA SER A 16 -0.42 -12.53 -15.34
C SER A 16 0.25 -11.92 -14.10
N SER A 17 1.56 -11.72 -14.11
CA SER A 17 2.28 -11.12 -12.97
C SER A 17 2.19 -9.59 -12.92
N ILE A 18 1.75 -8.93 -14.01
CA ILE A 18 1.63 -7.46 -14.09
C ILE A 18 0.18 -7.00 -13.85
N ALA A 19 -0.79 -7.92 -13.76
CA ALA A 19 -2.21 -7.60 -13.59
C ALA A 19 -2.59 -7.02 -12.21
N GLN A 20 -1.67 -6.97 -11.25
CA GLN A 20 -1.94 -6.37 -9.96
C GLN A 20 -1.77 -4.84 -10.03
N ASN A 21 -2.89 -4.13 -10.25
CA ASN A 21 -2.98 -2.68 -10.10
C ASN A 21 -2.90 -2.29 -8.61
N TRP A 22 -1.69 -2.35 -8.05
CA TRP A 22 -1.44 -1.90 -6.68
C TRP A 22 -1.57 -0.39 -6.58
N GLN A 23 -2.41 0.07 -5.64
CA GLN A 23 -2.53 1.48 -5.28
C GLN A 23 -2.02 1.67 -3.84
N PRO A 24 -1.10 2.62 -3.59
CA PRO A 24 -0.69 2.95 -2.23
C PRO A 24 -1.87 3.48 -1.40
N LEU A 25 -2.03 2.96 -0.17
CA LEU A 25 -3.05 3.45 0.77
C LEU A 25 -2.69 4.84 1.33
N PHE A 26 -1.40 5.08 1.54
CA PHE A 26 -0.89 6.38 1.97
C PHE A 26 -0.35 7.15 0.76
N ASN A 27 -0.71 8.43 0.68
CA ASN A 27 -0.34 9.30 -0.44
C ASN A 27 1.08 9.88 -0.34
N GLY A 28 1.82 9.61 0.76
CA GLY A 28 3.18 10.10 0.97
C GLY A 28 3.29 11.53 1.53
N LYS A 29 2.16 12.21 1.76
CA LYS A 29 2.12 13.66 2.01
C LYS A 29 1.32 14.03 3.25
N ASP A 30 0.13 13.47 3.41
CA ASP A 30 -0.81 13.87 4.44
C ASP A 30 -1.81 12.75 4.78
N LEU A 31 -2.67 13.02 5.77
CA LEU A 31 -3.68 12.08 6.25
C LEU A 31 -5.00 12.15 5.45
N THR A 32 -4.98 12.64 4.20
CA THR A 32 -6.21 12.67 3.37
C THR A 32 -6.76 11.25 3.21
N GLY A 33 -8.03 11.06 3.58
CA GLY A 33 -8.69 9.74 3.56
C GLY A 33 -8.45 8.89 4.81
N TRP A 34 -7.69 9.38 5.79
CA TRP A 34 -7.48 8.74 7.07
C TRP A 34 -8.34 9.40 8.15
N GLU A 35 -8.82 8.60 9.10
CA GLU A 35 -9.57 9.05 10.25
C GLU A 35 -9.12 8.26 11.48
N SER A 36 -8.90 8.96 12.60
CA SER A 36 -8.55 8.29 13.86
C SER A 36 -9.76 7.52 14.40
N ARG A 37 -9.59 6.22 14.64
CA ARG A 37 -10.61 5.36 15.25
C ARG A 37 -10.10 4.87 16.59
N GLY A 38 -10.75 5.30 17.67
CA GLY A 38 -10.34 4.95 19.03
C GLY A 38 -9.16 5.78 19.54
N GLY A 39 -8.90 5.66 20.84
CA GLY A 39 -7.84 6.37 21.55
C GLY A 39 -7.78 7.89 21.38
N LYS A 40 -6.65 8.46 21.80
CA LYS A 40 -6.35 9.90 21.69
C LYS A 40 -4.94 10.18 21.14
N ALA A 41 -4.34 9.20 20.49
CA ALA A 41 -3.02 9.37 19.89
C ALA A 41 -3.10 10.42 18.77
N PRO A 42 -2.27 11.49 18.81
CA PRO A 42 -2.12 12.36 17.65
C PRO A 42 -1.36 11.62 16.55
N TYR A 43 -1.84 11.79 15.32
CA TYR A 43 -1.16 11.31 14.11
C TYR A 43 -0.71 12.49 13.26
N VAL A 44 0.53 12.43 12.79
CA VAL A 44 1.15 13.42 11.91
C VAL A 44 1.93 12.72 10.80
N VAL A 45 2.29 13.45 9.75
CA VAL A 45 3.21 12.96 8.72
C VAL A 45 4.56 13.66 8.90
N GLU A 46 5.60 12.87 9.14
CA GLU A 46 6.98 13.33 9.30
C GLU A 46 7.87 12.52 8.35
N ASP A 47 8.70 13.20 7.56
CA ASP A 47 9.62 12.59 6.59
C ASP A 47 8.97 11.53 5.66
N GLY A 48 7.71 11.76 5.29
CA GLY A 48 6.95 10.84 4.43
C GLY A 48 6.48 9.57 5.13
N VAL A 49 6.36 9.59 6.46
CA VAL A 49 5.87 8.48 7.28
C VAL A 49 4.76 8.97 8.21
N ILE A 50 3.72 8.16 8.41
CA ILE A 50 2.70 8.42 9.42
C ILE A 50 3.27 8.08 10.80
N VAL A 51 3.36 9.08 11.68
CA VAL A 51 3.84 8.95 13.05
C VAL A 51 2.68 9.12 14.01
N GLY A 52 2.48 8.14 14.90
CA GLY A 52 1.52 8.20 16.00
C GLY A 52 2.24 8.30 17.33
N THR A 53 1.85 9.26 18.18
CA THR A 53 2.42 9.38 19.53
C THR A 53 1.49 8.75 20.56
N ALA A 54 1.98 7.81 21.35
CA ALA A 54 1.19 7.20 22.42
C ALA A 54 0.87 8.24 23.51
N VAL A 55 -0.38 8.26 23.96
CA VAL A 55 -0.83 9.09 25.08
C VAL A 55 -1.14 8.20 26.27
N LEU A 56 -0.47 8.48 27.39
CA LEU A 56 -0.69 7.74 28.64
C LEU A 56 -2.13 7.91 29.13
N ASN A 57 -2.66 6.85 29.74
CA ASN A 57 -3.99 6.83 30.36
C ASN A 57 -5.16 7.09 29.39
N THR A 58 -5.07 6.64 28.15
CA THR A 58 -6.18 6.69 27.17
C THR A 58 -6.58 5.29 26.73
N PRO A 59 -7.89 5.03 26.55
CA PRO A 59 -8.37 3.73 26.05
C PRO A 59 -7.97 3.51 24.59
N ASN A 60 -8.10 2.28 24.08
CA ASN A 60 -8.03 1.97 22.65
C ASN A 60 -9.44 1.82 22.09
#